data_AF-A0A2S4A1W0-F1
#
_entry.id   AF-A0A2S4A1W0-F1
#
_cell.length_a   1.000
_cell.length_b   1.000
_cell.length_c   1.000
_cell.angle_alpha   90.00
_cell.angle_beta   90.00
_cell.angle_gamma   90.00
#
_symmetry.space_group_name_H-M   'P 1'
#
loop_
_entity.id
_entity.type
_entity.pdbx_description
1 polymer ?
#
loop_
_entity_poly.entity_id
_entity_poly.type
_entity_poly.pdbx_seq_one_letter_code
_entity_poly.pdbx_strand_id
1 'polypeptide(L)'
;MNSKHSSVNEVRDDILVAIAEVRTVARSEHDEQRNSTADWLDGQFIDVTDARTLRAAASNALTLYAGMGSFADVGTAASAHAVDQLADALRHARTLGI
;
A
#
# COMPACT_ATOMS: atom_id res chain seq x y z
N MET A 1 0.35 -7.20 27.57
CA MET A 1 0.30 -6.45 26.30
C MET A 1 -0.49 -7.29 25.32
N ASN A 2 -1.74 -6.92 25.06
CA ASN A 2 -2.65 -7.71 24.22
C ASN A 2 -2.33 -7.37 22.77
N SER A 3 -1.46 -8.14 22.12
CA SER A 3 -1.24 -8.04 20.67
C SER A 3 -2.58 -8.30 20.01
N LYS A 4 -3.29 -7.23 19.62
CA LYS A 4 -4.45 -7.36 18.73
C LYS A 4 -3.90 -8.02 17.47
N HIS A 5 -4.23 -9.28 17.25
CA HIS A 5 -4.07 -9.88 15.94
C HIS A 5 -5.00 -9.08 15.03
N SER A 6 -4.44 -8.16 14.25
CA SER A 6 -5.21 -7.46 13.23
C SER A 6 -5.80 -8.52 12.30
N SER A 7 -7.11 -8.47 12.10
CA SER A 7 -7.78 -9.36 11.16
C SER A 7 -7.33 -9.05 9.73
N VAL A 8 -7.46 -10.02 8.83
CA VAL A 8 -7.16 -9.83 7.39
C VAL A 8 -7.88 -8.61 6.82
N ASN A 9 -9.13 -8.39 7.23
CA ASN A 9 -9.93 -7.26 6.79
C ASN A 9 -9.38 -5.93 7.32
N GLU A 10 -9.01 -5.85 8.60
CA GLU A 10 -8.40 -4.63 9.15
C GLU A 10 -7.11 -4.26 8.41
N VAL A 11 -6.23 -5.24 8.16
CA VAL A 11 -4.95 -4.96 7.48
C VAL A 11 -5.17 -4.62 5.99
N ARG A 12 -6.15 -5.23 5.33
CA ARG A 12 -6.54 -4.84 3.97
C ARG A 12 -7.09 -3.42 3.95
N ASP A 13 -7.97 -3.08 4.88
CA ASP A 13 -8.60 -1.77 4.93
C ASP A 13 -7.54 -0.67 5.21
N ASP A 14 -6.54 -0.96 6.08
CA ASP A 14 -5.37 -0.09 6.29
C ASP A 14 -4.58 0.15 5.00
N ILE A 15 -4.37 -0.91 4.19
CA ILE A 15 -3.73 -0.79 2.87
C ILE A 15 -4.56 0.10 1.93
N LEU A 16 -5.87 -0.12 1.87
CA LEU A 16 -6.77 0.66 1.00
C LEU A 16 -6.79 2.15 1.40
N VAL A 17 -6.75 2.46 2.69
CA VAL A 17 -6.62 3.83 3.20
C VAL A 17 -5.30 4.45 2.75
N ALA A 18 -4.19 3.74 2.91
CA ALA A 18 -2.88 4.24 2.47
C ALA A 18 -2.79 4.44 0.94
N ILE A 19 -3.42 3.56 0.14
CA ILE A 19 -3.55 3.74 -1.31
C ILE A 19 -4.36 5.00 -1.64
N ALA A 20 -5.47 5.24 -0.95
CA ALA A 20 -6.29 6.43 -1.15
C ALA A 20 -5.54 7.72 -0.80
N GLU A 21 -4.67 7.70 0.21
CA GLU A 21 -3.80 8.82 0.55
C GLU A 21 -2.78 9.10 -0.55
N VAL A 22 -2.08 8.07 -1.04
CA VAL A 22 -1.15 8.20 -2.17
C VAL A 22 -1.84 8.77 -3.41
N ARG A 23 -3.05 8.28 -3.73
CA ARG A 23 -3.88 8.78 -4.83
C ARG A 23 -4.22 10.26 -4.66
N THR A 24 -4.58 10.67 -3.45
CA THR A 24 -4.95 12.07 -3.13
C THR A 24 -3.77 13.00 -3.32
N VAL A 25 -2.60 12.64 -2.78
CA VAL A 25 -1.37 13.43 -2.93
C VAL A 25 -0.95 13.49 -4.39
N ALA A 26 -0.92 12.35 -5.09
CA ALA A 26 -0.57 12.29 -6.51
C ALA A 26 -1.43 13.23 -7.38
N ARG A 27 -2.75 13.26 -7.13
CA ARG A 27 -3.67 14.17 -7.83
C ARG A 27 -3.37 15.64 -7.54
N SER A 28 -3.06 15.98 -6.30
CA SER A 28 -2.70 17.36 -5.93
C SER A 28 -1.38 17.84 -6.56
N GLU A 29 -0.48 16.89 -6.84
CA GLU A 29 0.84 17.16 -7.43
C GLU A 29 0.87 16.97 -8.95
N HIS A 30 -0.27 16.61 -9.56
CA HIS A 30 -0.36 16.24 -10.97
C HIS A 30 0.58 15.09 -11.39
N ASP A 31 0.88 14.18 -10.44
CA ASP A 31 1.69 12.97 -10.68
C ASP A 31 0.79 11.85 -11.21
N GLU A 32 0.57 11.85 -12.52
CA GLU A 32 -0.28 10.85 -13.20
C GLU A 32 0.24 9.42 -13.02
N GLN A 33 1.56 9.24 -13.00
CA GLN A 33 2.17 7.92 -12.84
C GLN A 33 1.86 7.33 -11.46
N ARG A 34 1.97 8.14 -10.40
CA ARG A 34 1.62 7.72 -9.04
C ARG A 34 0.13 7.51 -8.87
N ASN A 35 -0.71 8.34 -9.50
CA ASN A 35 -2.15 8.14 -9.48
C ASN A 35 -2.55 6.81 -10.16
N SER A 36 -1.98 6.48 -11.33
CA SER A 36 -2.22 5.20 -12.00
C SER A 36 -1.69 4.00 -11.19
N THR A 37 -0.55 4.16 -10.52
CA THR A 37 -0.02 3.13 -9.61
C THR A 37 -0.98 2.88 -8.45
N ALA A 38 -1.53 3.94 -7.85
CA ALA A 38 -2.52 3.81 -6.78
C ALA A 38 -3.79 3.10 -7.26
N ASP A 39 -4.30 3.44 -8.46
CA ASP A 39 -5.47 2.77 -9.03
C ASP A 39 -5.22 1.28 -9.32
N TRP A 40 -4.03 0.93 -9.82
CA TRP A 40 -3.64 -0.46 -10.01
C TRP A 40 -3.57 -1.23 -8.68
N LEU A 41 -2.96 -0.63 -7.64
CA LEU A 41 -2.87 -1.24 -6.31
C LEU A 41 -4.25 -1.45 -5.69
N ASP A 42 -5.15 -0.48 -5.78
CA ASP A 42 -6.53 -0.56 -5.26
C ASP A 42 -7.23 -1.84 -5.77
N GLY A 43 -7.11 -2.09 -7.08
CA GLY A 43 -7.65 -3.30 -7.72
C GLY A 43 -7.00 -4.62 -7.27
N GLN A 44 -5.77 -4.60 -6.75
CA GLN A 44 -5.12 -5.80 -6.20
C GLN A 44 -5.66 -6.18 -4.81
N PHE A 45 -6.21 -5.23 -4.06
CA PHE A 45 -6.58 -5.43 -2.65
C PHE A 45 -8.08 -5.44 -2.38
N ILE A 46 -8.91 -4.84 -3.24
CA ILE A 46 -10.35 -4.64 -3.00
C ILE A 46 -11.13 -5.94 -2.70
N ASP A 47 -10.80 -7.05 -3.39
CA ASP A 47 -11.49 -8.33 -3.26
C ASP A 47 -10.73 -9.34 -2.38
N VAL A 48 -9.62 -8.93 -1.76
CA VAL A 48 -8.84 -9.82 -0.90
C VAL A 48 -9.62 -10.10 0.39
N THR A 49 -9.76 -11.38 0.74
CA THR A 49 -10.50 -11.81 1.93
C THR A 49 -9.76 -12.83 2.79
N ASP A 50 -8.61 -13.33 2.32
CA ASP A 50 -7.81 -14.31 3.03
C ASP A 50 -6.35 -13.87 3.20
N ALA A 51 -5.72 -14.36 4.28
CA ALA A 51 -4.37 -13.97 4.68
C ALA A 51 -3.30 -14.35 3.65
N ARG A 52 -3.47 -15.47 2.93
CA ARG A 52 -2.50 -15.94 1.95
C ARG A 52 -2.48 -15.04 0.72
N THR A 53 -3.65 -14.70 0.19
CA THR A 53 -3.80 -13.77 -0.92
C THR A 53 -3.31 -12.38 -0.53
N LEU A 54 -3.66 -11.89 0.67
CA LEU A 54 -3.17 -10.61 1.18
C LEU A 54 -1.64 -10.54 1.23
N ARG A 55 -1.01 -11.59 1.76
CA ARG A 55 0.45 -11.70 1.85
C ARG A 55 1.13 -11.74 0.48
N ALA A 56 0.55 -12.48 -0.47
CA ALA A 56 1.07 -12.58 -1.83
C ALA A 56 0.96 -11.24 -2.57
N ALA A 57 -0.20 -10.59 -2.51
CA ALA A 57 -0.43 -9.27 -3.06
C ALA A 57 0.54 -8.23 -2.47
N ALA A 58 0.72 -8.23 -1.14
CA ALA A 58 1.65 -7.33 -0.47
C ALA A 58 3.12 -7.57 -0.86
N SER A 59 3.52 -8.84 -1.04
CA SER A 59 4.88 -9.18 -1.48
C SER A 59 5.13 -8.73 -2.93
N ASN A 60 4.14 -8.91 -3.81
CA ASN A 60 4.22 -8.45 -5.19
C ASN A 60 4.29 -6.92 -5.27
N ALA A 61 3.42 -6.23 -4.53
CA ALA A 61 3.44 -4.78 -4.42
C ALA A 61 4.82 -4.28 -3.95
N LEU A 62 5.36 -4.82 -2.86
CA LEU A 62 6.68 -4.43 -2.34
C LEU A 62 7.83 -4.70 -3.33
N THR A 63 7.73 -5.74 -4.16
CA THR A 63 8.72 -6.02 -5.21
C THR A 63 8.64 -4.98 -6.32
N LEU A 64 7.43 -4.57 -6.69
CA LEU A 64 7.20 -3.52 -7.69
C LEU A 64 7.61 -2.14 -7.17
N TYR A 65 7.43 -1.87 -5.87
CA TYR A 65 8.00 -0.71 -5.17
C TYR A 65 9.52 -0.61 -5.34
N ALA A 66 10.22 -1.74 -5.34
CA ALA A 66 11.67 -1.77 -5.49
C ALA A 66 12.16 -1.64 -6.95
N GLY A 67 11.29 -1.88 -7.95
CA GLY A 67 11.72 -2.03 -9.35
C GLY A 67 11.04 -1.14 -10.40
N MET A 68 9.78 -0.71 -10.20
CA MET A 68 8.95 -0.14 -11.27
C MET A 68 8.47 1.31 -11.01
N GLY A 69 8.68 1.81 -9.79
CA GLY A 69 8.25 3.14 -9.38
C GLY A 69 8.94 3.53 -8.10
N SER A 70 10.28 3.56 -8.11
CA SER A 70 11.03 4.08 -6.98
C SER A 70 10.51 5.49 -6.68
N PHE A 71 9.68 5.58 -5.65
CA PHE A 71 9.31 6.83 -5.02
C PHE A 71 10.51 7.51 -4.35
N ALA A 72 11.74 7.09 -4.63
CA ALA A 72 12.93 7.86 -4.30
C ALA A 72 12.91 9.25 -4.96
N ASP A 73 12.15 9.45 -6.04
CA ASP A 73 11.81 10.77 -6.57
C ASP A 73 10.46 11.26 -6.01
N VAL A 74 10.33 11.29 -4.68
CA VAL A 74 9.24 11.97 -3.99
C VAL A 74 9.55 13.46 -4.00
N GLY A 75 9.01 14.16 -5.00
CA GLY A 75 9.23 15.60 -5.17
C GLY A 75 8.77 16.46 -3.99
N THR A 76 7.99 15.90 -3.05
CA THR A 76 7.49 16.58 -1.85
C THR A 76 7.50 15.69 -0.61
N ALA A 77 7.45 16.33 0.57
CA ALA A 77 7.31 15.64 1.85
C ALA A 77 5.96 14.90 2.01
N ALA A 78 4.89 15.41 1.40
CA ALA A 78 3.57 14.77 1.44
C ALA A 78 3.59 13.45 0.66
N SER A 79 4.20 13.46 -0.53
CA SER A 79 4.39 12.27 -1.35
C SER A 79 5.27 11.24 -0.64
N ALA A 80 6.33 11.67 0.05
CA ALA A 80 7.17 10.78 0.85
C ALA A 80 6.39 10.12 1.99
N HIS A 81 5.62 10.91 2.75
CA HIS A 81 4.85 10.42 3.88
C HIS A 81 3.78 9.40 3.47
N ALA A 82 3.00 9.68 2.41
CA ALA A 82 1.96 8.77 1.93
C ALA A 82 2.56 7.44 1.44
N VAL A 83 3.72 7.51 0.77
CA VAL A 83 4.45 6.32 0.30
C VAL A 83 4.98 5.50 1.46
N ASP A 84 5.56 6.13 2.48
CA ASP A 84 6.09 5.44 3.65
C ASP A 84 4.97 4.71 4.42
N GLN A 85 3.82 5.37 4.61
CA GLN A 85 2.65 4.75 5.23
C GLN A 85 2.18 3.51 4.45
N LEU A 86 2.10 3.59 3.12
CA LEU A 86 1.73 2.43 2.30
C LEU A 86 2.78 1.32 2.36
N ALA A 87 4.07 1.65 2.35
CA ALA A 87 5.13 0.66 2.52
C ALA A 87 5.03 -0.08 3.86
N ASP A 88 4.70 0.61 4.94
CA ASP A 88 4.53 0.02 6.26
C ASP A 88 3.28 -0.87 6.35
N ALA A 89 2.15 -0.44 5.79
CA ALA A 89 0.94 -1.26 5.68
C ALA A 89 1.20 -2.57 4.91
N LEU A 90 1.92 -2.48 3.78
CA LEU A 90 2.30 -3.66 2.99
C LEU A 90 3.28 -4.58 3.74
N ARG A 91 4.24 -4.03 4.48
CA ARG A 91 5.15 -4.82 5.32
C ARG A 91 4.39 -5.56 6.42
N HIS A 92 3.43 -4.90 7.06
CA HIS A 92 2.55 -5.52 8.05
C HIS A 92 1.80 -6.70 7.42
N ALA A 93 1.10 -6.46 6.30
CA ALA A 93 0.36 -7.50 5.56
C ALA A 93 1.24 -8.68 5.15
N ARG A 94 2.48 -8.42 4.72
CA ARG A 94 3.46 -9.48 4.39
C ARG A 94 3.83 -10.32 5.61
N THR A 95 3.78 -9.77 6.82
CA THR A 95 4.13 -10.49 8.06
C THR A 95 2.94 -11.09 8.80
N LEU A 96 1.70 -10.85 8.33
CA LEU A 96 0.50 -11.39 8.95
C LEU A 96 0.62 -12.92 9.06
N GLY A 97 0.62 -13.41 10.30
CA GLY A 97 0.77 -14.83 10.65
C GLY A 97 -0.55 -15.56 10.48
N ILE A 98 -0.47 -16.76 9.90
CA ILE A 98 -1.56 -17.75 9.85
C ILE A 98 -1.71 -18.40 11.21
#